data_AF-A0A850V7I5-F1
#
_entry.id   AF-A0A850V7I5-F1
#
_cell.length_a   1.000
_cell.length_b   1.000
_cell.length_c   1.000
_cell.angle_alpha   90.00
_cell.angle_beta   90.00
_cell.angle_gamma   90.00
#
_symmetry.space_group_name_H-M   'P 1'
#
loop_
_entity.id
_entity.type
_entity.pdbx_description
1 polymer ?
#
loop_
_entity_poly.entity_id
_entity_poly.type
_entity_poly.pdbx_seq_one_letter_code
_entity_poly.pdbx_strand_id
1 'polypeptide(L)'
;SGIVLVAINPYEQLPIYEQDVIYAYSGRNIGDMDPHIFAVAEEAYRQMARDEKNQSIIVSGESGAGKTVSAKYAMRFFTTVGGCSSETNIEAKVLASSPIMEAIGNAKTTRNDNSSRFGKYIEIGFDKRYHIIGANMRTYLLEKSRVVFQVR
;
A
#
# COMPACT_ATOMS: atom_id res chain seq x y z
N SER A 1 20.42 9.04 -7.18
CA SER A 1 19.05 8.72 -6.70
C SER A 1 19.12 7.50 -5.81
N GLY A 2 18.70 7.64 -4.54
CA GLY A 2 18.84 6.59 -3.53
C GLY A 2 17.74 5.53 -3.58
N ILE A 3 17.86 4.50 -2.75
CA ILE A 3 16.90 3.38 -2.58
C ILE A 3 15.54 3.78 -1.97
N VAL A 4 15.29 5.08 -1.76
CA VAL A 4 14.13 5.62 -1.05
C VAL A 4 13.32 6.52 -1.99
N LEU A 5 12.03 6.23 -2.12
CA LEU A 5 11.07 7.12 -2.76
C LEU A 5 10.54 8.12 -1.74
N VAL A 6 10.65 9.41 -2.04
CA VAL A 6 10.01 10.49 -1.27
C VAL A 6 8.69 10.86 -1.96
N ALA A 7 7.59 10.81 -1.22
CA ALA A 7 6.27 11.21 -1.70
C ALA A 7 5.73 12.35 -0.83
N ILE A 8 5.25 13.41 -1.48
CA ILE A 8 4.66 14.58 -0.81
C ILE A 8 3.14 14.52 -1.05
N ASN A 9 2.34 14.65 0.01
CA ASN A 9 0.90 14.66 -0.10
C ASN A 9 0.44 15.94 -0.83
N PRO A 10 -0.18 15.85 -2.02
CA PRO A 10 -0.57 17.02 -2.80
C PRO A 10 -1.86 17.67 -2.31
N TYR A 11 -2.64 16.99 -1.45
CA TYR A 11 -4.00 17.40 -1.05
C TYR A 11 -4.99 17.61 -2.21
N GLU A 12 -4.66 17.10 -3.40
CA GLU A 12 -5.51 17.10 -4.58
C GLU A 12 -5.45 15.75 -5.30
N GLN A 13 -6.46 15.47 -6.13
CA GLN A 13 -6.45 14.29 -6.98
C GLN A 13 -5.60 14.56 -8.22
N LEU A 14 -4.62 13.71 -8.46
CA LEU A 14 -3.73 13.80 -9.62
C LEU A 14 -4.07 12.68 -10.62
N PRO A 15 -4.12 12.97 -11.94
CA PRO A 15 -4.40 11.98 -12.98
C PRO A 15 -3.17 11.11 -13.30
N ILE A 16 -2.44 10.66 -12.27
CA ILE A 16 -1.18 9.89 -12.39
C ILE A 16 -1.32 8.46 -11.87
N TYR A 17 -2.54 8.04 -11.54
CA TYR A 17 -2.83 6.73 -10.93
C TYR A 17 -3.79 5.88 -11.76
N GLU A 18 -4.06 6.30 -12.99
CA GLU A 18 -4.95 5.61 -13.92
C GLU A 18 -4.31 4.34 -14.48
N GLN A 19 -5.14 3.50 -15.10
CA GLN A 19 -4.73 2.15 -15.51
C GLN A 19 -3.69 2.17 -16.64
N ASP A 20 -3.76 3.14 -17.53
CA ASP A 20 -2.74 3.41 -18.56
C ASP A 20 -1.38 3.72 -17.94
N VAL A 21 -1.34 4.51 -16.86
CA VAL A 21 -0.11 4.79 -16.11
C VAL A 21 0.46 3.52 -15.50
N ILE A 22 -0.38 2.66 -14.91
CA ILE A 22 0.06 1.36 -14.36
C ILE A 22 0.78 0.53 -15.45
N TYR A 23 0.18 0.40 -16.63
CA TYR A 23 0.79 -0.35 -17.74
C TYR A 23 2.06 0.30 -18.28
N ALA A 24 2.17 1.64 -18.24
CA ALA A 24 3.39 2.33 -18.64
C ALA A 24 4.60 1.99 -17.74
N TYR A 25 4.37 1.75 -16.44
CA TYR A 25 5.42 1.34 -15.49
C TYR A 25 5.74 -0.16 -15.52
N SER A 26 4.80 -1.00 -15.95
CA SER A 26 5.01 -2.46 -15.99
C SER A 26 6.17 -2.85 -16.91
N GLY A 27 7.09 -3.69 -16.42
CA GLY A 27 8.27 -4.15 -17.15
C GLY A 27 9.40 -3.12 -17.28
N ARG A 28 9.32 -1.94 -16.64
CA ARG A 28 10.37 -0.90 -16.68
C ARG A 28 11.32 -1.01 -15.50
N ASN A 29 12.60 -0.69 -15.71
CA ASN A 29 13.55 -0.63 -14.59
C ASN A 29 13.37 0.68 -13.80
N ILE A 30 13.76 0.65 -12.53
CA ILE A 30 13.83 1.86 -11.72
C ILE A 30 14.85 2.84 -12.32
N GLY A 31 14.41 4.06 -12.65
CA GLY A 31 15.21 5.08 -13.33
C GLY A 31 14.96 5.23 -14.83
N ASP A 32 14.28 4.27 -15.48
CA ASP A 32 13.84 4.42 -16.88
C ASP A 32 12.60 5.33 -16.99
N MET A 33 11.88 5.49 -15.87
CA MET A 33 10.64 6.26 -15.73
C MET A 33 10.75 7.26 -14.58
N ASP A 34 9.86 8.25 -14.56
CA ASP A 34 9.78 9.23 -13.48
C ASP A 34 9.54 8.56 -12.11
N PRO A 35 10.00 9.18 -11.01
CA PRO A 35 9.78 8.62 -9.67
C PRO A 35 8.30 8.47 -9.34
N HIS A 36 7.86 7.23 -9.12
CA HIS A 36 6.47 6.92 -8.82
C HIS A 36 6.33 5.70 -7.92
N ILE A 37 5.22 5.60 -7.17
CA ILE A 37 4.94 4.44 -6.32
C ILE A 37 4.82 3.13 -7.13
N PHE A 38 4.39 3.24 -8.40
CA PHE A 38 4.34 2.10 -9.32
C PHE A 38 5.72 1.59 -9.70
N ALA A 39 6.74 2.47 -9.80
CA ALA A 39 8.12 2.01 -10.03
C ALA A 39 8.65 1.18 -8.85
N VAL A 40 8.30 1.55 -7.61
CA VAL A 40 8.65 0.77 -6.41
C VAL A 40 7.92 -0.57 -6.38
N ALA A 41 6.63 -0.58 -6.76
CA ALA A 41 5.84 -1.79 -6.85
C ALA A 41 6.35 -2.74 -7.95
N GLU A 42 6.65 -2.23 -9.14
CA GLU A 42 7.24 -3.00 -10.25
C GLU A 42 8.59 -3.60 -9.85
N GLU A 43 9.47 -2.82 -9.22
CA GLU A 43 10.77 -3.32 -8.80
C GLU A 43 10.63 -4.45 -7.77
N ALA A 44 9.72 -4.31 -6.81
CA ALA A 44 9.42 -5.38 -5.85
C ALA A 44 8.84 -6.62 -6.56
N TYR A 45 7.87 -6.45 -7.48
CA TYR A 45 7.26 -7.56 -8.20
C TYR A 45 8.31 -8.34 -9.04
N ARG A 46 9.17 -7.61 -9.74
CA ARG A 46 10.22 -8.17 -10.58
C ARG A 46 11.33 -8.82 -9.76
N GLN A 47 11.77 -8.20 -8.66
CA GLN A 47 12.75 -8.82 -7.76
C GLN A 47 12.20 -10.08 -7.10
N MET A 48 10.92 -10.09 -6.71
CA MET A 48 10.26 -11.31 -6.22
C MET A 48 10.36 -12.44 -7.24
N ALA A 49 10.09 -12.15 -8.51
CA ALA A 49 10.11 -13.15 -9.57
C ALA A 49 11.52 -13.58 -9.99
N ARG A 50 12.47 -12.64 -10.00
CA ARG A 50 13.86 -12.89 -10.42
C ARG A 50 14.67 -13.63 -9.35
N ASP A 51 14.51 -13.23 -8.09
CA ASP A 51 15.34 -13.70 -6.99
C ASP A 51 14.64 -14.78 -6.15
N GLU A 52 13.40 -15.15 -6.50
CA GLU A 52 12.54 -16.12 -5.79
C GLU A 52 12.44 -15.84 -4.28
N LYS A 53 12.33 -14.56 -3.92
CA LYS A 53 12.33 -14.08 -2.53
C LYS A 53 11.14 -13.18 -2.25
N ASN A 54 10.55 -13.36 -1.07
CA ASN A 54 9.51 -12.49 -0.55
C ASN A 54 10.02 -11.04 -0.41
N GLN A 55 9.17 -10.08 -0.75
CA GLN A 55 9.51 -8.66 -0.72
C GLN A 55 8.68 -7.92 0.33
N SER A 56 9.18 -6.75 0.75
CA SER A 56 8.45 -5.86 1.64
C SER A 56 8.55 -4.41 1.18
N ILE A 57 7.41 -3.73 1.11
CA ILE A 57 7.33 -2.29 0.87
C ILE A 57 6.96 -1.63 2.20
N ILE A 58 7.87 -0.82 2.73
CA ILE A 58 7.68 -0.12 4.00
C ILE A 58 7.32 1.33 3.70
N VAL A 59 6.13 1.75 4.13
CA VAL A 59 5.65 3.13 3.97
C VAL A 59 5.64 3.80 5.35
N SER A 60 6.52 4.79 5.53
CA SER A 60 6.67 5.53 6.79
C SER A 60 6.38 7.02 6.59
N GLY A 61 6.19 7.74 7.71
CA GLY A 61 5.86 9.16 7.71
C GLY A 61 4.88 9.54 8.81
N GLU A 62 4.71 10.85 9.02
CA GLU A 62 3.80 11.38 10.03
C GLU A 62 2.32 11.09 9.72
N SER A 63 1.45 11.33 10.70
CA SER A 63 0.01 11.23 10.51
C SER A 63 -0.44 12.22 9.42
N GLY A 64 -1.24 11.78 8.44
CA GLY A 64 -1.66 12.62 7.30
C GLY A 64 -0.67 12.66 6.12
N ALA A 65 0.52 12.08 6.23
CA ALA A 65 1.54 12.12 5.17
C ALA A 65 1.21 11.30 3.89
N GLY A 66 0.07 10.59 3.85
CA GLY A 66 -0.35 9.80 2.68
C GLY A 66 0.00 8.31 2.71
N LYS A 67 0.50 7.78 3.83
CA LYS A 67 0.92 6.35 3.95
C LYS A 67 -0.11 5.34 3.43
N THR A 68 -1.37 5.49 3.85
CA THR A 68 -2.47 4.60 3.45
C THR A 68 -2.76 4.69 1.95
N VAL A 69 -2.65 5.89 1.37
CA VAL A 69 -2.87 6.14 -0.05
C VAL A 69 -1.75 5.50 -0.88
N SER A 70 -0.49 5.66 -0.47
CA SER A 70 0.66 5.01 -1.15
C SER A 70 0.54 3.48 -1.11
N ALA A 71 0.19 2.90 0.05
CA ALA A 71 -0.03 1.47 0.17
C ALA A 71 -1.17 0.99 -0.75
N LYS A 72 -2.28 1.74 -0.84
CA LYS A 72 -3.40 1.46 -1.75
C LYS A 72 -2.94 1.42 -3.22
N TYR A 73 -2.16 2.40 -3.66
CA TYR A 73 -1.69 2.42 -5.05
C TYR A 73 -0.67 1.32 -5.37
N ALA A 74 0.22 0.98 -4.43
CA ALA A 74 1.08 -0.19 -4.60
C ALA A 74 0.26 -1.49 -4.75
N MET A 75 -0.80 -1.68 -3.95
CA MET A 75 -1.70 -2.83 -4.08
C MET A 75 -2.42 -2.86 -5.43
N ARG A 76 -2.95 -1.71 -5.90
CA ARG A 76 -3.62 -1.58 -7.21
C ARG A 76 -2.68 -1.96 -8.36
N PHE A 77 -1.39 -1.65 -8.24
CA PHE A 77 -0.39 -2.07 -9.22
C PHE A 77 -0.30 -3.59 -9.30
N PHE A 78 -0.10 -4.27 -8.15
CA PHE A 78 0.00 -5.72 -8.11
C PHE A 78 -1.25 -6.42 -8.63
N THR A 79 -2.44 -5.91 -8.31
CA THR A 79 -3.71 -6.51 -8.76
C THR A 79 -3.92 -6.38 -10.26
N THR A 80 -3.40 -5.30 -10.85
CA THR A 80 -3.47 -5.06 -12.30
C THR A 80 -2.44 -5.88 -13.08
N VAL A 81 -1.18 -5.93 -12.61
CA VAL A 81 -0.07 -6.58 -13.33
C VAL A 81 0.02 -8.07 -13.03
N GLY A 82 -0.15 -8.46 -11.76
CA GLY A 82 -0.10 -9.85 -11.34
C GLY A 82 -1.29 -10.65 -11.81
N GLY A 83 -2.39 -10.04 -12.22
CA GLY A 83 -3.61 -10.75 -12.59
C GLY A 83 -4.20 -11.57 -11.44
N CYS A 84 -5.40 -12.11 -11.65
CA CYS A 84 -6.03 -13.01 -10.70
C CYS A 84 -6.48 -14.29 -11.41
N SER A 85 -6.11 -15.45 -10.87
CA SER A 85 -6.44 -16.77 -11.42
C SER A 85 -7.89 -17.19 -11.19
N SER A 86 -8.64 -16.43 -10.40
CA SER A 86 -10.08 -16.57 -10.15
C SER A 86 -10.70 -15.17 -10.01
N GLU A 87 -12.01 -15.01 -10.18
CA GLU A 87 -12.73 -13.73 -10.07
C GLU A 87 -12.73 -13.12 -8.64
N THR A 88 -11.72 -13.40 -7.82
CA THR A 88 -11.53 -12.77 -6.52
C THR A 88 -10.96 -11.37 -6.72
N ASN A 89 -11.82 -10.36 -6.59
CA ASN A 89 -11.40 -8.97 -6.51
C ASN A 89 -10.70 -8.70 -5.16
N ILE A 90 -9.46 -9.19 -5.04
CA ILE A 90 -8.63 -9.09 -3.82
C ILE A 90 -8.37 -7.64 -3.47
N GLU A 91 -8.18 -6.78 -4.48
CA GLU A 91 -8.11 -5.32 -4.30
C GLU A 91 -9.35 -4.82 -3.56
N ALA A 92 -10.55 -5.11 -4.07
CA ALA A 92 -11.79 -4.67 -3.45
C ALA A 92 -11.96 -5.22 -2.03
N LYS A 93 -11.57 -6.47 -1.75
CA LYS A 93 -11.65 -7.04 -0.40
C LYS A 93 -10.70 -6.35 0.58
N VAL A 94 -9.46 -6.09 0.17
CA VAL A 94 -8.48 -5.37 1.00
C VAL A 94 -8.90 -3.91 1.20
N LEU A 95 -9.42 -3.26 0.16
CA LEU A 95 -9.99 -1.91 0.27
C LEU A 95 -11.21 -1.87 1.19
N ALA A 96 -12.12 -2.85 1.08
CA ALA A 96 -13.31 -2.96 1.92
C ALA A 96 -12.98 -3.20 3.40
N SER A 97 -11.82 -3.78 3.72
CA SER A 97 -11.34 -3.90 5.10
C SER A 97 -10.94 -2.55 5.71
N SER A 98 -10.58 -1.55 4.89
CA SER A 98 -10.03 -0.30 5.39
C SER A 98 -11.04 0.50 6.23
N PRO A 99 -12.30 0.72 5.80
CA PRO A 99 -13.31 1.38 6.65
C PRO A 99 -13.50 0.71 8.02
N ILE A 100 -13.48 -0.63 8.07
CA ILE A 100 -13.62 -1.39 9.32
C ILE A 100 -12.42 -1.11 10.23
N MET A 101 -11.21 -1.19 9.69
CA MET A 101 -9.98 -0.96 10.43
C MET A 101 -9.84 0.50 10.91
N GLU A 102 -10.30 1.45 10.10
CA GLU A 102 -10.34 2.86 10.49
C GLU A 102 -11.35 3.10 11.61
N ALA A 103 -12.54 2.51 11.53
CA ALA A 103 -13.57 2.67 12.57
C ALA A 103 -13.13 2.17 13.95
N ILE A 104 -12.34 1.09 14.02
CA ILE A 104 -11.91 0.50 15.30
C ILE A 104 -10.50 0.93 15.74
N GLY A 105 -9.69 1.45 14.84
CA GLY A 105 -8.26 1.67 15.07
C GLY A 105 -7.78 3.09 14.80
N ASN A 106 -8.60 3.95 14.19
CA ASN A 106 -8.28 5.36 14.03
C ASN A 106 -8.96 6.21 15.10
N ALA A 107 -8.38 7.38 15.36
CA ALA A 107 -8.97 8.37 16.24
C ALA A 107 -8.55 9.79 15.85
N LYS A 108 -9.40 10.75 16.23
CA LYS A 108 -9.05 12.15 16.22
C LYS A 108 -7.94 12.44 17.24
N THR A 109 -6.99 13.25 16.82
CA THR A 109 -5.88 13.76 17.61
C THR A 109 -5.77 15.27 17.41
N THR A 110 -4.91 15.95 18.16
CA THR A 110 -4.64 17.38 17.96
C THR A 110 -4.04 17.72 16.58
N ARG A 111 -3.49 16.73 15.86
CA ARG A 111 -2.78 16.92 14.57
C ARG A 111 -3.52 16.35 13.36
N ASN A 112 -4.42 15.38 13.55
CA ASN A 112 -5.12 14.68 12.48
C ASN A 112 -6.46 14.14 12.99
N ASP A 113 -7.54 14.41 12.27
CA ASP A 113 -8.89 13.95 12.57
C ASP A 113 -9.09 12.43 12.39
N ASN A 114 -8.26 11.77 11.57
CA ASN A 114 -8.33 10.34 11.29
C ASN A 114 -6.96 9.65 11.43
N SER A 115 -6.32 9.78 12.59
CA SER A 115 -5.00 9.21 12.84
C SER A 115 -5.10 7.72 13.18
N SER A 116 -4.50 6.84 12.38
CA SER A 116 -4.33 5.42 12.75
C SER A 116 -3.48 5.29 14.01
N ARG A 117 -3.96 4.49 14.95
CA ARG A 117 -3.33 4.23 16.27
C ARG A 117 -2.85 2.78 16.39
N PHE A 118 -2.56 2.15 15.26
CA PHE A 118 -2.02 0.81 15.11
C PHE A 118 -1.18 0.76 13.82
N GLY A 119 -0.23 -0.16 13.77
CA GLY A 119 0.47 -0.55 12.55
C GLY A 119 -0.33 -1.60 11.77
N LYS A 120 -0.34 -1.48 10.44
CA LYS A 120 -1.01 -2.42 9.53
C LYS A 120 0.02 -3.07 8.61
N TYR A 121 0.02 -4.39 8.53
CA TYR A 121 0.83 -5.17 7.60
C TYR A 121 -0.08 -6.03 6.73
N ILE A 122 0.04 -5.89 5.42
CA ILE A 122 -0.77 -6.64 4.44
C ILE A 122 0.18 -7.53 3.66
N GLU A 123 -0.02 -8.84 3.76
CA GLU A 123 0.69 -9.87 3.02
C GLU A 123 -0.12 -10.18 1.75
N ILE A 124 0.47 -10.02 0.57
CA ILE A 124 -0.15 -10.42 -0.70
C ILE A 124 0.52 -11.71 -1.14
N GLY A 125 -0.30 -12.75 -1.32
CA GLY A 125 0.18 -14.07 -1.76
C GLY A 125 0.17 -14.18 -3.28
N PHE A 126 1.27 -14.70 -3.82
CA PHE A 126 1.42 -15.01 -5.24
C PHE A 126 1.64 -16.52 -5.46
N ASP A 127 1.12 -17.07 -6.56
CA ASP A 127 1.43 -18.44 -6.99
C ASP A 127 2.80 -18.53 -7.70
N LYS A 128 3.16 -19.73 -8.15
CA LYS A 128 4.42 -19.98 -8.89
C LYS A 128 4.49 -19.30 -10.26
N ARG A 129 3.37 -18.80 -10.78
CA ARG A 129 3.28 -18.01 -12.02
C ARG A 129 3.17 -16.51 -11.71
N TYR A 130 3.36 -16.12 -10.45
CA TYR A 130 3.26 -14.76 -9.96
C TYR A 130 1.87 -14.12 -10.14
N HIS A 131 0.82 -14.94 -10.11
CA HIS A 131 -0.56 -14.47 -10.00
C HIS A 131 -0.99 -14.31 -8.56
N ILE A 132 -1.81 -13.30 -8.27
CA ILE A 132 -2.34 -13.12 -6.92
C ILE A 132 -3.31 -14.24 -6.57
N ILE A 133 -3.09 -14.89 -5.42
CA ILE A 133 -3.96 -15.94 -4.87
C ILE A 133 -4.71 -15.53 -3.60
N GLY A 134 -4.26 -14.48 -2.91
CA GLY A 134 -4.91 -14.03 -1.69
C GLY A 134 -4.19 -12.87 -1.00
N ALA A 135 -4.78 -12.41 0.10
CA ALA A 135 -4.15 -11.45 0.99
C ALA A 135 -4.46 -11.80 2.45
N ASN A 136 -3.51 -11.51 3.34
CA ASN A 136 -3.66 -11.62 4.78
C ASN A 136 -3.29 -10.28 5.43
N MET A 137 -3.90 -9.95 6.57
CA MET A 137 -3.65 -8.70 7.27
C MET A 137 -3.30 -8.97 8.72
N ARG A 138 -2.23 -8.32 9.20
CA ARG A 138 -1.80 -8.33 10.59
C ARG A 138 -1.76 -6.91 11.13
N THR A 139 -2.13 -6.77 12.39
CA THR A 139 -2.12 -5.49 13.11
C THR A 139 -1.13 -5.52 14.26
N TYR A 140 -0.44 -4.40 14.48
CA TYR A 140 0.59 -4.29 15.52
C TYR A 140 0.39 -3.03 16.33
N LEU A 141 0.88 -3.03 17.58
CA LEU A 141 1.04 -1.83 18.40
C LEU A 141 -0.21 -0.94 18.51
N LEU A 142 -1.39 -1.55 18.71
CA LEU A 142 -2.61 -0.80 18.99
C LEU A 142 -2.45 0.03 20.28
N GLU A 143 -2.74 1.32 20.24
CA GLU A 143 -2.65 2.23 21.38
C GLU A 143 -3.78 1.99 22.39
N LYS A 144 -3.61 0.98 23.24
CA LYS A 144 -4.62 0.56 24.24
C LYS A 144 -5.00 1.66 25.23
N SER A 145 -4.07 2.56 25.58
CA SER A 145 -4.33 3.66 26.53
C SER A 145 -5.46 4.58 26.06
N ARG A 146 -5.63 4.75 24.73
CA ARG A 146 -6.67 5.59 24.15
C ARG A 146 -8.09 5.14 24.49
N VAL A 147 -8.28 3.86 24.82
CA VAL A 147 -9.59 3.31 25.18
C VAL A 147 -10.12 3.96 26.46
N VAL A 148 -9.24 4.29 27.42
CA VAL A 148 -9.63 4.79 28.75
C VAL A 148 -9.16 6.22 29.02
N PHE A 149 -8.32 6.79 28.15
CA PHE A 149 -7.73 8.12 28.35
C PHE A 149 -7.65 8.91 27.05
N GLN A 150 -8.08 10.17 27.09
CA GLN A 150 -7.91 11.14 26.01
C GLN A 150 -7.44 12.47 26.59
N VAL A 151 -6.33 13.01 26.06
CA VAL A 151 -5.90 14.38 26.34
C VAL A 151 -6.89 15.32 25.65
N ARG A 152 -7.49 16.23 26.42
CA ARG A 152 -8.34 17.30 25.90
C ARG A 152 -7.53 18.35 25.17
#